data_AF-A0A7X4IYP3-F1
#
_entry.id   AF-A0A7X4IYP3-F1
#
_cell.length_a   1.000
_cell.length_b   1.000
_cell.length_c   1.000
_cell.angle_alpha   90.00
_cell.angle_beta   90.00
_cell.angle_gamma   90.00
#
_symmetry.space_group_name_H-M   'P 1'
#
loop_
_entity.id
_entity.type
_entity.pdbx_description
1 polymer ?
#
loop_
_entity_poly.entity_id
_entity_poly.type
_entity_poly.pdbx_seq_one_letter_code
_entity_poly.pdbx_strand_id
1 'polypeptide(L)' 'ALTVPVAWSVDQPGVAAVDSVGLVTARNNGMAVVTATAGGVSGSATVTVAPGA' A
#
# COMPACT_ATOMS: atom_id res chain seq x y z
N ALA A 1 15.16 13.74 -16.60
CA ALA A 1 15.14 12.33 -16.15
C ALA A 1 13.81 11.74 -16.54
N LEU A 2 13.78 10.58 -17.20
CA LEU A 2 12.53 9.86 -17.46
C LEU A 2 12.11 9.18 -16.16
N THR A 3 11.27 9.83 -15.36
CA THR A 3 10.70 9.22 -14.16
C THR A 3 9.51 8.36 -14.54
N VAL A 4 9.52 7.09 -14.16
CA VAL A 4 8.37 6.20 -14.30
C VAL A 4 7.50 6.35 -13.04
N PRO A 5 6.26 6.86 -13.13
CA PRO A 5 5.41 7.03 -11.97
C PRO A 5 5.01 5.67 -11.38
N VAL A 6 4.85 5.62 -10.06
CA VAL A 6 4.35 4.44 -9.35
C VAL A 6 2.86 4.59 -9.12
N ALA A 7 2.07 3.62 -9.59
CA ALA A 7 0.67 3.47 -9.24
C ALA A 7 0.54 2.59 -7.99
N TRP A 8 -0.15 3.10 -6.97
CA TRP A 8 -0.37 2.42 -5.70
C TRP A 8 -1.81 1.92 -5.56
N SER A 9 -1.99 0.76 -4.96
CA SER A 9 -3.30 0.23 -4.57
C SER A 9 -3.22 -0.57 -3.27
N VAL A 10 -4.37 -0.72 -2.61
CA VAL A 10 -4.54 -1.56 -1.41
C VAL A 10 -5.83 -2.37 -1.57
N ASP A 11 -5.79 -3.66 -1.24
CA ASP A 11 -6.94 -4.56 -1.39
C ASP A 11 -8.00 -4.39 -0.29
N GLN A 12 -7.60 -3.94 0.89
CA GLN A 12 -8.44 -3.71 2.07
C GLN A 12 -8.33 -2.24 2.54
N PRO A 13 -8.95 -1.28 1.84
CA PRO A 13 -8.90 0.15 2.20
C PRO A 13 -9.51 0.48 3.57
N GLY A 14 -10.29 -0.43 4.14
CA GLY A 14 -10.77 -0.35 5.53
C GLY A 14 -9.69 -0.66 6.57
N VAL A 15 -8.69 -1.48 6.24
CA VAL A 15 -7.60 -1.90 7.13
C VAL A 15 -6.40 -0.95 7.03
N ALA A 16 -5.99 -0.62 5.80
CA ALA A 16 -4.89 0.31 5.53
C ALA A 16 -5.20 1.17 4.30
N ALA A 17 -4.61 2.36 4.23
CA ALA A 17 -4.64 3.20 3.03
C ALA A 17 -3.22 3.52 2.58
N VAL A 18 -3.01 3.63 1.28
CA VAL A 18 -1.75 4.08 0.68
C VAL A 18 -2.02 5.32 -0.17
N ASP A 19 -1.18 6.33 -0.08
CA ASP A 19 -1.29 7.55 -0.89
C ASP A 19 -0.46 7.49 -2.17
N SER A 20 -0.48 8.57 -2.95
CA SER A 20 0.24 8.65 -4.23
C SER A 20 1.77 8.63 -4.13
N VAL A 21 2.33 8.88 -2.94
CA VAL A 21 3.79 8.83 -2.70
C VAL A 21 4.21 7.54 -2.00
N GLY A 22 3.27 6.65 -1.69
CA GLY A 22 3.53 5.35 -1.08
C GLY A 22 3.47 5.35 0.45
N LEU A 23 2.96 6.41 1.08
CA LEU A 23 2.78 6.43 2.53
C LEU A 23 1.59 5.55 2.93
N VAL A 24 1.84 4.54 3.76
CA VAL A 24 0.81 3.64 4.28
C VAL A 24 0.33 4.13 5.65
N THR A 25 -0.99 4.33 5.77
CA THR A 25 -1.67 4.69 7.03
C THR A 25 -2.54 3.52 7.50
N ALA A 26 -2.35 3.11 8.76
CA ALA A 26 -3.21 2.10 9.41
C ALA A 26 -4.60 2.69 9.74
N ARG A 27 -5.66 1.91 9.55
CA ARG A 27 -7.06 2.32 9.82
C ARG A 27 -7.76 1.40 10.80
N ASN A 28 -7.76 0.10 10.56
CA ASN A 28 -8.40 -0.89 11.42
C ASN A 28 -7.53 -2.13 11.54
N ASN A 29 -7.69 -2.88 12.64
CA ASN A 29 -7.02 -4.17 12.82
C ASN A 29 -7.36 -5.12 11.67
N GLY A 30 -6.37 -5.87 11.19
CA GLY A 30 -6.53 -6.78 10.07
C GLY A 30 -5.29 -6.87 9.21
N MET A 31 -5.45 -7.48 8.04
CA MET A 31 -4.40 -7.64 7.04
C MET A 31 -4.82 -6.95 5.74
N ALA A 32 -3.88 -6.24 5.11
CA ALA A 32 -4.03 -5.62 3.80
C ALA A 32 -2.80 -5.89 2.96
N VAL A 33 -2.96 -6.02 1.65
CA VAL A 33 -1.88 -6.09 0.68
C VAL A 33 -1.80 -4.77 -0.07
N VAL A 34 -0.63 -4.13 0.02
CA VAL A 34 -0.31 -2.93 -0.76
C VAL A 34 0.45 -3.36 -2.00
N THR A 35 0.06 -2.83 -3.17
CA THR A 35 0.73 -3.10 -4.46
C THR A 35 1.25 -1.82 -5.07
N ALA A 36 2.49 -1.85 -5.54
CA ALA A 36 3.14 -0.80 -6.32
C ALA A 36 3.38 -1.28 -7.74
N THR A 37 2.99 -0.50 -8.74
CA THR A 37 3.22 -0.82 -10.17
C THR A 37 3.92 0.35 -10.86
N ALA A 38 5.05 0.10 -11.51
CA ALA A 38 5.80 1.09 -12.28
C ALA A 38 6.34 0.47 -13.56
N GLY A 39 6.03 1.08 -14.72
CA GLY A 39 6.62 0.66 -16.00
C GLY A 39 6.31 -0.79 -16.40
N GLY A 40 5.17 -1.33 -15.96
CA GLY A 40 4.77 -2.71 -16.22
C GLY A 40 5.31 -3.74 -15.23
N VAL A 41 6.10 -3.33 -14.24
CA VAL A 41 6.58 -4.18 -13.14
C VAL A 41 5.78 -3.89 -11.88
N SER A 42 5.44 -4.94 -11.11
CA SER A 42 4.70 -4.82 -9.86
C SER A 42 5.43 -5.51 -8.71
N GLY A 43 5.26 -4.96 -7.51
CA GLY A 43 5.66 -5.57 -6.24
C GLY A 43 4.57 -5.38 -5.20
N SER A 44 4.48 -6.28 -4.23
CA SER A 44 3.48 -6.23 -3.16
C SER A 44 4.09 -6.44 -1.78
N ALA A 45 3.44 -5.89 -0.76
CA ALA A 45 3.79 -6.06 0.64
C ALA A 45 2.52 -6.30 1.48
N THR A 46 2.59 -7.27 2.39
CA THR A 46 1.54 -7.53 3.36
C THR A 46 1.71 -6.59 4.56
N VAL A 47 0.65 -5.88 4.90
CA VAL A 47 0.54 -4.99 6.05
C VAL A 47 -0.38 -5.65 7.07
N THR A 48 0.13 -5.91 8.27
CA THR A 48 -0.66 -6.39 9.40
C THR A 48 -0.84 -5.25 10.40
N VAL A 49 -2.09 -4.85 10.63
CA VAL A 49 -2.47 -3.87 11.64
C VAL A 49 -2.97 -4.63 12.87
N ALA A 50 -2.34 -4.39 14.01
CA ALA A 50 -2.68 -5.00 15.29
C ALA A 50 -3.00 -3.90 16.32
N PRO A 51 -3.71 -4.25 17.42
CA PRO A 51 -3.93 -3.32 18.52
C PRO A 51 -2.62 -2.70 19.02
N GLY A 52 -2.66 -1.41 19.37
CA GLY A 52 -1.57 -0.76 20.07
C GLY A 52 -1.31 -1.42 21.42
N ALA A 53 -0.04 -1.46 21.82
CA ALA A 53 0.38 -1.93 23.15
C ALA A 53 0.05 -0.90 24.23
#